data_AF-A0A5K7XC16-F1
#
_entry.id   AF-A0A5K7XC16-F1
#
_cell.length_a   1.000
_cell.length_b   1.000
_cell.length_c   1.000
_cell.angle_alpha   90.00
_cell.angle_beta   90.00
_cell.angle_gamma   90.00
#
_symmetry.space_group_name_H-M   'P 1'
#
loop_
_entity.id
_entity.type
_entity.pdbx_description
1 polymer ?
#
loop_
_entity_poly.entity_id
_entity_poly.type
_entity_poly.pdbx_seq_one_letter_code
_entity_poly.pdbx_strand_id
1 'polypeptide(L)' 'MAATYYVQECPTCGRNLQVRVEYLGKRVVCQHCKAKFEACDPSSAAYPPSESSLSLLARADQLIESATRSSLSTITRSAI' A
#
# COMPACT_ATOMS: atom_id res chain seq x y z
N MET A 1 32.34 13.03 5.48
CA MET A 1 31.03 12.69 6.08
C MET A 1 30.61 11.31 5.61
N ALA A 2 30.21 10.42 6.52
CA ALA A 2 29.64 9.12 6.16
C ALA A 2 28.18 9.32 5.70
N ALA A 3 27.81 8.79 4.54
CA ALA A 3 26.42 8.77 4.09
C ALA A 3 25.74 7.53 4.67
N THR A 4 24.53 7.69 5.18
CA THR A 4 23.72 6.60 5.72
C THR A 4 22.96 5.92 4.59
N TYR A 5 23.02 4.59 4.55
CA TYR A 5 22.35 3.77 3.53
C TYR A 5 21.42 2.77 4.20
N TYR A 6 20.35 2.41 3.51
CA TYR A 6 19.46 1.31 3.87
C TYR A 6 19.27 0.41 2.65
N VAL A 7 18.80 -0.82 2.90
CA VAL A 7 18.55 -1.81 1.85
C VAL A 7 17.05 -1.83 1.56
N GLN A 8 16.70 -1.62 0.31
CA GLN A 8 15.32 -1.74 -0.20
C GLN A 8 15.31 -2.68 -1.39
N GLU A 9 14.34 -3.59 -1.47
CA GLU A 9 14.15 -4.41 -2.67
C GLU A 9 13.47 -3.61 -3.79
N CYS A 10 13.87 -3.85 -5.03
CA CYS A 10 13.20 -3.26 -6.18
C CYS A 10 11.85 -3.96 -6.39
N PRO A 11 10.70 -3.25 -6.39
CA PRO A 11 9.38 -3.87 -6.56
C PRO A 11 9.17 -4.50 -7.95
N THR A 12 10.03 -4.18 -8.92
CA THR A 12 9.91 -4.70 -10.30
C THR A 12 10.79 -5.91 -10.56
N CYS A 13 11.96 -6.03 -9.91
CA CYS A 13 12.91 -7.11 -10.19
C CYS A 13 13.40 -7.87 -8.94
N GLY A 14 12.94 -7.50 -7.75
CA GLY A 14 13.23 -8.18 -6.48
C GLY A 14 14.67 -8.03 -5.98
N ARG A 15 15.52 -7.22 -6.63
CA ARG A 15 16.92 -7.06 -6.22
C ARG A 15 17.07 -6.09 -5.06
N ASN A 16 17.93 -6.42 -4.12
CA ASN A 16 18.31 -5.54 -3.01
C ASN A 16 19.17 -4.37 -3.53
N LEU A 17 18.70 -3.16 -3.31
CA LEU A 17 19.36 -1.90 -3.67
C LEU A 17 19.78 -1.18 -2.39
N GLN A 18 21.02 -0.69 -2.36
CA GLN A 18 21.47 0.22 -1.32
C GLN A 18 21.04 1.65 -1.70
N VAL A 19 20.04 2.15 -0.99
CA VAL A 19 19.49 3.50 -1.21
C VAL A 19 20.01 4.40 -0.10
N ARG A 20 20.43 5.62 -0.47
CA ARG A 20 20.83 6.62 0.53
C ARG A 20 19.60 7.14 1.26
N VAL A 21 19.73 7.36 2.57
CA VAL A 21 18.65 7.91 3.40
C VAL A 21 18.22 9.31 2.92
N GLU A 22 19.11 10.10 2.29
CA GLU A 22 18.78 11.40 1.67
C GLU A 22 17.74 11.34 0.53
N TYR A 23 17.51 10.13 -0.01
CA TYR A 23 16.53 9.88 -1.07
C TYR A 23 15.21 9.29 -0.55
N LEU A 24 15.04 9.09 0.76
CA LEU A 24 13.79 8.59 1.32
C LEU A 24 12.62 9.52 0.95
N GLY A 25 11.50 8.95 0.50
CA GLY A 25 10.34 9.67 -0.04
C GLY A 25 10.52 10.28 -1.44
N LYS A 26 11.67 10.08 -2.09
CA LYS A 26 11.92 10.55 -3.47
C LYS A 26 11.79 9.40 -4.46
N ARG A 27 11.52 9.75 -5.73
CA ARG A 27 11.56 8.79 -6.85
C ARG A 27 13.00 8.49 -7.24
N VAL A 28 13.38 7.23 -7.18
CA VAL A 28 14.69 6.70 -7.57
C VAL A 28 14.55 5.73 -8.74
N VAL A 29 15.66 5.43 -9.41
CA VAL A 29 15.71 4.52 -10.55
C VAL A 29 16.53 3.28 -10.17
N CYS A 30 15.97 2.09 -10.40
CA CYS A 30 16.71 0.85 -10.26
C CYS A 30 17.82 0.78 -11.32
N GLN A 31 19.07 0.58 -10.88
CA GLN A 31 20.19 0.51 -11.82
C GLN A 31 20.15 -0.73 -12.72
N HIS A 32 19.45 -1.80 -12.31
CA HIS A 32 19.32 -3.05 -13.05
C HIS A 32 18.20 -3.03 -14.09
N CYS A 33 16.95 -2.79 -13.67
CA CYS A 33 15.78 -2.87 -14.56
C CYS A 33 15.29 -1.51 -15.06
N LYS A 34 15.91 -0.40 -14.62
CA LYS A 34 15.52 0.98 -14.95
C LYS A 34 14.10 1.37 -14.52
N ALA A 35 13.43 0.55 -13.71
CA ALA A 35 12.15 0.89 -13.12
C ALA A 35 12.29 2.09 -12.18
N LYS A 36 11.30 2.99 -12.23
CA LYS A 36 11.17 4.13 -11.34
C LYS A 36 10.27 3.73 -10.17
N PHE A 37 10.73 3.93 -8.95
CA PHE A 37 9.97 3.61 -7.75
C PHE A 37 10.29 4.60 -6.63
N GLU A 38 9.47 4.61 -5.59
CA GLU A 38 9.68 5.46 -4.43
C GLU A 38 10.61 4.78 -3.42
N ALA A 39 11.62 5.52 -2.99
CA ALA A 39 12.55 5.09 -1.95
C ALA A 39 11.85 5.15 -0.59
N CYS A 40 11.48 3.99 -0.05
CA CYS A 40 10.71 3.87 1.18
C CYS A 40 11.45 2.99 2.18
N ASP A 41 11.35 3.33 3.46
CA ASP A 41 11.82 2.46 4.52
C ASP A 41 10.92 1.21 4.58
N PRO A 42 11.45 -0.03 4.46
CA PRO A 42 10.66 -1.24 4.65
C PRO A 42 10.04 -1.37 6.05
N SER A 43 10.57 -0.64 7.05
CA SER A 43 9.95 -0.55 8.38
C SER A 43 8.76 0.39 8.43
N SER A 44 8.50 1.17 7.37
CA SER A 44 7.34 2.04 7.28
C SER A 44 6.12 1.24 6.86
N ALA A 45 5.05 1.31 7.66
CA ALA A 45 3.78 0.60 7.44
C ALA A 45 3.07 0.93 6.11
N ALA A 46 3.64 1.83 5.29
CA ALA A 46 3.12 2.25 4.00
C ALA A 46 3.70 1.48 2.79
N TYR A 47 4.57 0.48 3.00
CA TYR A 47 5.15 -0.32 1.91
C TYR A 47 4.76 -1.81 1.99
N PRO A 48 4.44 -2.47 0.85
CA PRO A 48 4.23 -1.89 -0.48
C PRO A 48 2.97 -1.01 -0.52
N PRO A 49 2.82 -0.09 -1.50
CA PRO A 49 1.57 0.62 -1.71
C PRO A 49 0.52 -0.36 -2.22
N SER A 50 -0.08 -1.14 -1.33
CA SER A 50 -1.31 -1.88 -1.60
C SER A 50 -2.43 -0.88 -1.83
N GLU A 51 -3.31 -1.15 -2.81
CA GLU A 51 -4.60 -0.49 -3.09
C GLU A 51 -4.76 0.89 -2.45
N SER A 52 -4.75 1.97 -3.25
CA SER A 52 -4.82 3.35 -2.77
C SER A 52 -5.75 3.44 -1.56
N SER A 53 -5.34 4.10 -0.48
CA SER A 53 -6.11 4.10 0.77
C SER A 53 -7.60 4.42 0.53
N LEU A 54 -7.89 5.27 -0.47
CA LEU A 54 -9.24 5.57 -0.96
C LEU A 54 -10.03 4.35 -1.45
N SER A 55 -9.41 3.42 -2.18
CA SER A 55 -10.01 2.15 -2.62
C SER A 55 -10.43 1.29 -1.43
N LEU A 56 -9.61 1.25 -0.37
CA LEU A 56 -9.93 0.49 0.84
C LEU A 56 -11.09 1.12 1.62
N LEU A 57 -11.11 2.44 1.76
CA LEU A 57 -12.23 3.16 2.38
C LEU A 57 -13.54 2.94 1.59
N ALA A 58 -13.51 3.07 0.27
CA ALA A 58 -14.69 2.85 -0.57
C ALA A 58 -15.25 1.43 -0.44
N ARG A 59 -14.37 0.42 -0.35
CA ARG A 59 -14.78 -0.97 -0.12
C ARG A 59 -15.41 -1.17 1.27
N ALA A 60 -14.91 -0.49 2.29
CA ALA A 60 -15.48 -0.55 3.63
C ALA A 60 -16.90 0.01 3.66
N ASP A 61 -17.14 1.16 3.01
CA ASP A 61 -18.48 1.75 2.91
C ASP A 61 -19.48 0.82 2.20
N GLN A 62 -19.09 0.21 1.08
CA GLN A 62 -19.95 -0.75 0.37
C GLN A 62 -20.35 -1.94 1.24
N LEU A 63 -19.43 -2.47 2.06
CA LEU A 63 -19.72 -3.58 2.96
C LEU A 63 -20.71 -3.17 4.06
N ILE A 64 -20.54 -1.98 4.65
CA ILE A 64 -21.46 -1.44 5.66
C ILE A 64 -22.87 -1.27 5.08
N GLU A 65 -22.99 -0.75 3.85
CA GLU A 65 -24.29 -0.61 3.18
C GLU A 65 -24.94 -1.96 2.87
N SER A 66 -24.15 -2.93 2.41
CA SER A 66 -24.66 -4.28 2.13
C SER A 66 -25.18 -4.99 3.39
N ALA A 67 -24.46 -4.87 4.51
CA ALA A 67 -24.83 -5.50 5.77
C ALA A 67 -26.09 -4.86 6.40
N THR A 68 -26.22 -3.54 6.30
CA THR A 68 -27.44 -2.83 6.75
C THR A 68 -28.65 -3.22 5.90
N ARG A 69 -28.49 -3.35 4.58
CA ARG A 69 -29.58 -3.81 3.69
C ARG A 69 -29.99 -5.26 3.95
N SER A 70 -29.02 -6.17 4.13
CA SER A 70 -29.30 -7.59 4.41
C SER A 70 -29.91 -7.84 5.78
N SER A 71 -29.53 -7.07 6.80
CA SER A 71 -30.16 -7.15 8.13
C SER A 71 -31.62 -6.68 8.10
N LEU A 72 -31.94 -5.62 7.34
CA LEU A 72 -33.32 -5.14 7.14
C LEU A 72 -34.20 -6.14 6.38
N SER A 73 -33.67 -6.87 5.39
CA SER A 73 -34.44 -7.89 4.66
C SER A 73 -34.76 -9.14 5.50
N THR A 74 -33.96 -9.39 6.54
CA THR A 74 -34.14 -10.56 7.42
C THR A 74 -35.18 -10.25 8.51
N ILE A 75 -35.17 -9.03 9.05
CA ILE A 75 -36.13 -8.59 10.07
C ILE A 75 -37.54 -8.44 9.50
N THR A 76 -37.69 -7.95 8.27
CA THR A 76 -39.00 -7.75 7.62
C THR A 76 -39.68 -9.04 7.15
N ARG A 77 -38.95 -10.16 7.01
CA ARG A 77 -39.50 -11.47 6.65
C ARG A 77 -40.09 -12.27 7.83
N SER A 78 -39.80 -11.88 9.06
CA SER A 78 -40.24 -12.61 10.27
C SER A 78 -41.47 -12.01 10.95
N ALA A 79 -42.11 -11.00 10.33
CA ALA A 79 -43.25 -10.26 10.87
C ALA A 79 -44.59 -10.54 10.15
N ILE A 80 -44.68 -11.65 9.41
CA ILE A 80 -45.93 -12.19 8.83
C ILE A 80 -46.05 -13.64 9.30
#